data_AF-A0A950AGG9-F1
#
_entry.id   AF-A0A950AGG9-F1
#
_cell.length_a   1.000
_cell.length_b   1.000
_cell.length_c   1.000
_cell.angle_alpha   90.00
_cell.angle_beta   90.00
_cell.angle_gamma   90.00
#
_symmetry.space_group_name_H-M   'P 1'
#
loop_
_entity.id
_entity.type
_entity.pdbx_description
1 polymer ?
#
loop_
_entity_poly.entity_id
_entity_poly.type
_entity_poly.pdbx_seq_one_letter_code
_entity_poly.pdbx_strand_id
1 'polypeptide(L)'
;MPTKEHERIREFRDDVTGWRRWGPYVSDRAWATVREDYSADGNAWEYLPHELARSKAYRWGEDGIAAICDRYQLLVFAPAFWNGRDPILKERYFGVSSPEGNHGEDVKDYYYYVDNTPAHSYMKCVYKYPQREFPYAKLVAENRRRGGHDPEYELMDTGIFDDDRYFDVVIEYAKVTPEDIVIRIEAINRGREPAALHVLPHLWFRNTWSWGRTPGPEPKIAPGPVGPSFLSLVTDDSKVETLQSIPIIYRLGPRTLYAPGDGVAVFTNNETNQPRVFGPGHFNRTPYVKDSFHRWLIDGEDCINPGRIGTKAA
;
A
#
# COMPACT_ATOMS: atom_id res chain seq x y z
N MET A 1 -2.87 -34.53 16.99
CA MET A 1 -1.41 -34.34 17.01
C MET A 1 -1.10 -32.86 16.81
N PRO A 2 -0.06 -32.29 17.44
CA PRO A 2 0.32 -30.90 17.17
C PRO A 2 0.75 -30.74 15.71
N THR A 3 0.24 -29.71 15.04
CA THR A 3 0.66 -29.32 13.70
C THR A 3 1.91 -28.43 13.77
N LYS A 4 2.58 -28.20 12.63
CA LYS A 4 3.68 -27.22 12.55
C LYS A 4 3.29 -25.83 13.07
N GLU A 5 2.04 -25.45 12.88
CA GLU A 5 1.55 -24.17 13.41
C GLU A 5 1.47 -24.15 14.94
N HIS A 6 1.11 -25.28 15.58
CA HIS A 6 1.17 -25.37 17.05
C HIS A 6 2.61 -25.24 17.57
N GLU A 7 3.61 -25.71 16.81
CA GLU A 7 5.03 -25.52 17.15
C GLU A 7 5.40 -24.02 17.08
N ARG A 8 5.05 -23.33 15.98
CA ARG A 8 5.31 -21.88 15.82
C ARG A 8 4.64 -21.03 16.90
N ILE A 9 3.40 -21.35 17.26
CA ILE A 9 2.68 -20.63 18.32
C ILE A 9 3.39 -20.77 19.68
N ARG A 10 3.99 -21.93 19.97
CA ARG A 10 4.75 -22.13 21.21
C ARG A 10 6.08 -21.36 21.23
N GLU A 11 6.58 -20.94 20.07
CA GLU A 11 7.78 -20.11 19.95
C GLU A 11 7.50 -18.62 20.20
N PHE A 12 6.23 -18.21 20.30
CA PHE A 12 5.88 -16.80 20.55
C PHE A 12 6.42 -16.37 21.92
N ARG A 13 7.24 -15.31 21.90
CA ARG A 13 7.73 -14.63 23.10
C ARG A 13 7.23 -13.20 23.20
N ASP A 14 7.10 -12.56 22.05
CA ASP A 14 6.61 -11.19 21.88
C ASP A 14 6.08 -11.02 20.43
N ASP A 15 5.63 -9.81 20.10
CA ASP A 15 5.13 -9.47 18.77
C ASP A 15 6.21 -8.83 17.86
N VAL A 16 7.46 -8.70 18.32
CA VAL A 16 8.54 -7.95 17.65
C VAL A 16 9.67 -8.82 17.13
N THR A 17 9.74 -10.07 17.60
CA THR A 17 10.71 -11.10 17.21
C THR A 17 9.99 -12.34 16.67
N GLY A 18 10.73 -13.18 15.95
CA GLY A 18 10.22 -14.45 15.43
C GLY A 18 9.05 -14.26 14.46
N TRP A 19 8.14 -15.23 14.43
CA TRP A 19 7.11 -15.33 13.38
C TRP A 19 6.18 -14.11 13.29
N ARG A 20 5.90 -13.43 14.41
CA ARG A 20 5.03 -12.24 14.45
C ARG A 20 5.75 -10.93 14.12
N ARG A 21 7.06 -10.95 13.86
CA ARG A 21 7.77 -9.73 13.46
C ARG A 21 7.17 -9.12 12.21
N TRP A 22 6.73 -9.96 11.27
CA TRP A 22 6.13 -9.56 10.01
C TRP A 22 4.69 -10.01 9.90
N GLY A 23 3.81 -9.19 9.36
CA GLY A 23 2.41 -9.54 9.21
C GLY A 23 1.60 -8.44 8.54
N PRO A 24 0.28 -8.61 8.48
CA PRO A 24 -0.64 -7.64 7.88
C PRO A 24 -0.96 -6.55 8.90
N TYR A 25 0.08 -5.84 9.38
CA TYR A 25 -0.08 -4.84 10.43
C TYR A 25 -0.41 -3.45 9.89
N VAL A 26 -0.59 -3.29 8.58
CA VAL A 26 -1.07 -2.06 7.94
C VAL A 26 -2.58 -2.06 7.72
N SER A 27 -3.15 -0.88 7.56
CA SER A 27 -4.56 -0.73 7.20
C SER A 27 -4.79 -0.90 5.70
N ASP A 28 -5.99 -1.31 5.32
CA ASP A 28 -6.44 -1.31 3.93
C ASP A 28 -6.54 0.11 3.34
N ARG A 29 -6.82 1.10 4.20
CA ARG A 29 -6.92 2.54 3.87
C ARG A 29 -6.54 3.39 5.08
N ALA A 30 -5.90 4.54 4.84
CA ALA A 30 -5.51 5.49 5.89
C ALA A 30 -6.00 6.95 5.64
N TRP A 31 -6.88 7.17 4.66
CA TRP A 31 -7.52 8.46 4.40
C TRP A 31 -8.85 8.59 5.14
N ALA A 32 -9.32 9.83 5.35
CA ALA A 32 -10.50 10.15 6.16
C ALA A 32 -10.47 9.45 7.53
N THR A 33 -9.39 9.67 8.31
CA THR A 33 -9.22 9.06 9.63
C THR A 33 -8.82 10.11 10.66
N VAL A 34 -9.26 9.91 11.91
CA VAL A 34 -8.92 10.77 13.06
C VAL A 34 -7.40 10.85 13.29
N ARG A 35 -6.64 9.81 12.94
CA ARG A 35 -5.18 9.80 13.12
C ARG A 35 -4.50 10.83 12.24
N GLU A 36 -4.99 11.01 11.02
CA GLU A 36 -4.40 11.89 10.01
C GLU A 36 -5.10 13.26 9.91
N ASP A 37 -5.96 13.57 10.88
CA ASP A 37 -6.64 14.85 10.99
C ASP A 37 -5.72 15.92 11.58
N TYR A 38 -5.51 16.98 10.79
CA TYR A 38 -4.85 18.21 11.25
C TYR A 38 -5.67 19.45 10.86
N SER A 39 -6.98 19.26 10.65
CA SER A 39 -7.93 20.34 10.41
C SER A 39 -8.06 21.23 11.65
N ALA A 40 -8.40 22.50 11.44
CA ALA A 40 -8.60 23.44 12.53
C ALA A 40 -9.95 23.24 13.24
N ASP A 41 -10.90 22.58 12.58
CA ASP A 41 -12.28 22.38 13.00
C ASP A 41 -12.60 20.94 13.43
N GLY A 42 -11.64 20.01 13.32
CA GLY A 42 -11.81 18.60 13.69
C GLY A 42 -12.57 17.77 12.65
N ASN A 43 -12.63 18.22 11.39
CA ASN A 43 -13.26 17.50 10.29
C ASN A 43 -12.31 16.41 9.71
N ALA A 44 -12.11 15.36 10.50
CA ALA A 44 -11.26 14.23 10.14
C ALA A 44 -11.66 13.52 8.83
N TRP A 45 -12.94 13.57 8.46
CA TRP A 45 -13.48 12.84 7.31
C TRP A 45 -13.15 13.51 5.98
N GLU A 46 -13.01 14.84 5.97
CA GLU A 46 -12.77 15.61 4.75
C GLU A 46 -11.35 16.20 4.69
N TYR A 47 -10.62 16.25 5.81
CA TYR A 47 -9.27 16.83 5.85
C TYR A 47 -8.27 16.10 4.93
N LEU A 48 -8.29 14.77 4.94
CA LEU A 48 -7.46 13.94 4.06
C LEU A 48 -8.36 13.03 3.21
N PRO A 49 -8.88 13.53 2.08
CA PRO A 49 -9.75 12.75 1.22
C PRO A 49 -8.95 11.69 0.43
N HIS A 50 -9.66 10.72 -0.15
CA HIS A 50 -9.07 9.67 -0.99
C HIS A 50 -8.18 10.23 -2.12
N GLU A 51 -8.53 11.40 -2.67
CA GLU A 51 -7.76 12.02 -3.75
C GLU A 51 -6.32 12.38 -3.33
N LEU A 52 -6.13 12.81 -2.09
CA LEU A 52 -4.84 13.24 -1.55
C LEU A 52 -4.05 12.10 -0.90
N ALA A 53 -4.70 10.97 -0.62
CA ALA A 53 -4.14 9.79 0.05
C ALA A 53 -2.84 9.26 -0.59
N ARG A 54 -2.78 9.24 -1.93
CA ARG A 54 -1.59 8.81 -2.70
C ARG A 54 -0.44 9.80 -2.63
N SER A 55 -0.75 11.06 -2.40
CA SER A 55 0.19 12.18 -2.45
C SER A 55 0.72 12.56 -1.06
N LYS A 56 0.07 12.15 0.03
CA LYS A 56 0.50 12.43 1.41
C LYS A 56 1.23 11.24 2.03
N ALA A 57 2.44 11.45 2.52
CA ALA A 57 3.09 10.52 3.45
C ALA A 57 2.35 10.55 4.79
N TYR A 58 2.00 9.37 5.31
CA TYR A 58 1.25 9.24 6.55
C TYR A 58 2.19 9.33 7.75
N ARG A 59 1.71 9.91 8.85
CA ARG A 59 2.50 10.10 10.06
C ARG A 59 2.37 8.92 11.01
N TRP A 60 1.17 8.39 11.14
CA TRP A 60 0.84 7.44 12.23
C TRP A 60 0.70 6.00 11.78
N GLY A 61 0.74 5.74 10.47
CA GLY A 61 0.80 4.40 9.94
C GLY A 61 1.00 4.39 8.44
N GLU A 62 0.75 3.26 7.80
CA GLU A 62 0.77 3.12 6.34
C GLU A 62 -0.45 2.29 5.89
N ASP A 63 -0.75 2.37 4.59
CA ASP A 63 -1.80 1.58 3.95
C ASP A 63 -1.32 0.86 2.68
N GLY A 64 -2.06 -0.16 2.28
CA GLY A 64 -1.79 -0.89 1.03
C GLY A 64 -2.66 -2.13 0.84
N ILE A 65 -2.94 -2.46 -0.42
CA ILE A 65 -3.71 -3.67 -0.79
C ILE A 65 -2.96 -4.92 -0.33
N ALA A 66 -3.56 -5.70 0.57
CA ALA A 66 -3.00 -6.97 1.06
C ALA A 66 -1.53 -6.86 1.48
N ALA A 67 -1.17 -5.73 2.08
CA ALA A 67 0.20 -5.37 2.38
C ALA A 67 0.72 -6.08 3.63
N ILE A 68 2.05 -6.28 3.69
CA ILE A 68 2.75 -6.78 4.87
C ILE A 68 3.81 -5.78 5.31
N CYS A 69 4.10 -5.77 6.60
CA CYS A 69 5.15 -4.94 7.16
C CYS A 69 5.71 -5.56 8.44
N ASP A 70 6.82 -5.01 8.93
CA ASP A 70 7.25 -5.32 10.28
C ASP A 70 6.27 -4.78 11.32
N ARG A 71 6.36 -5.24 12.56
CA ARG A 71 5.45 -4.89 13.66
C ARG A 71 5.22 -3.38 13.84
N TYR A 72 6.21 -2.56 13.55
CA TYR A 72 6.11 -1.10 13.72
C TYR A 72 5.88 -0.35 12.42
N GLN A 73 5.61 -1.05 11.31
CA GLN A 73 5.42 -0.51 9.97
C GLN A 73 6.59 0.38 9.52
N LEU A 74 7.82 -0.02 9.82
CA LEU A 74 8.99 0.70 9.34
C LEU A 74 9.22 0.42 7.86
N LEU A 75 9.18 -0.84 7.44
CA LEU A 75 9.30 -1.26 6.04
C LEU A 75 8.02 -1.98 5.62
N VAL A 76 7.40 -1.50 4.55
CA VAL A 76 6.12 -1.98 4.04
C VAL A 76 6.31 -2.50 2.62
N PHE A 77 5.70 -3.65 2.35
CA PHE A 77 5.55 -4.20 1.02
C PHE A 77 4.06 -4.26 0.68
N ALA A 78 3.70 -3.80 -0.52
CA ALA A 78 2.35 -3.90 -1.05
C ALA A 78 2.38 -3.93 -2.57
N PRO A 79 1.58 -4.78 -3.24
CA PRO A 79 1.34 -4.63 -4.65
C PRO A 79 0.45 -3.42 -4.95
N ALA A 80 0.72 -2.77 -6.08
CA ALA A 80 -0.15 -1.78 -6.71
C ALA A 80 -0.47 -2.21 -8.14
N PHE A 81 -1.63 -1.80 -8.64
CA PHE A 81 -2.14 -2.27 -9.92
C PHE A 81 -2.63 -1.13 -10.81
N TRP A 82 -2.49 -1.29 -12.12
CA TRP A 82 -3.12 -0.41 -13.09
C TRP A 82 -3.57 -1.19 -14.33
N ASN A 83 -4.85 -1.10 -14.67
CA ASN A 83 -5.44 -1.81 -15.80
C ASN A 83 -5.31 -1.06 -17.15
N GLY A 84 -4.57 0.06 -17.18
CA GLY A 84 -4.43 0.92 -18.36
C GLY A 84 -5.61 1.86 -18.62
N ARG A 85 -6.65 1.84 -17.77
CA ARG A 85 -7.87 2.66 -17.91
C ARG A 85 -8.22 3.45 -16.66
N ASP A 86 -7.87 2.93 -15.50
CA ASP A 86 -8.14 3.58 -14.22
C ASP A 86 -7.41 4.93 -14.15
N PRO A 87 -8.07 6.02 -13.72
CA PRO A 87 -7.43 7.33 -13.63
C PRO A 87 -6.39 7.38 -12.50
N ILE A 88 -6.31 6.34 -11.67
CA ILE A 88 -5.34 6.26 -10.58
C ILE A 88 -4.67 4.89 -10.49
N LEU A 89 -3.41 4.90 -10.07
CA LEU A 89 -2.71 3.70 -9.64
C LEU A 89 -3.42 3.14 -8.40
N LYS A 90 -3.89 1.89 -8.49
CA LYS A 90 -4.62 1.22 -7.42
C LYS A 90 -3.64 0.70 -6.37
N GLU A 91 -3.32 1.56 -5.40
CA GLU A 91 -2.43 1.25 -4.26
C GLU A 91 -3.20 0.81 -2.99
N ARG A 92 -4.49 1.15 -2.91
CA ARG A 92 -5.37 0.96 -1.74
C ARG A 92 -6.80 0.69 -2.18
N TYR A 93 -7.60 0.07 -1.32
CA TYR A 93 -9.03 -0.05 -1.59
C TYR A 93 -9.72 1.32 -1.48
N PHE A 94 -10.64 1.54 -2.39
CA PHE A 94 -11.51 2.70 -2.43
C PHE A 94 -12.73 2.46 -1.55
N GLY A 95 -13.19 3.53 -0.93
CA GLY A 95 -14.43 3.57 -0.20
C GLY A 95 -14.96 4.99 -0.19
N VAL A 96 -16.14 5.15 0.40
CA VAL A 96 -16.76 6.42 0.72
C VAL A 96 -16.54 6.73 2.19
N SER A 97 -16.21 7.97 2.51
CA SER A 97 -16.19 8.45 3.90
C SER A 97 -17.60 8.58 4.48
N SER A 98 -17.72 8.84 5.79
CA SER A 98 -19.03 8.99 6.44
C SER A 98 -19.95 10.02 5.78
N PRO A 99 -19.48 11.22 5.35
CA PRO A 99 -20.33 12.18 4.61
C PRO A 99 -20.59 11.81 3.13
N GLU A 100 -19.83 10.87 2.58
CA GLU A 100 -19.98 10.42 1.19
C GLU A 100 -20.88 9.20 1.05
N GLY A 101 -20.92 8.36 2.08
CA GLY A 101 -21.67 7.13 2.11
C GLY A 101 -23.13 7.33 2.50
N ASN A 102 -23.91 6.28 2.27
CA ASN A 102 -25.34 6.32 2.51
C ASN A 102 -25.67 6.06 3.99
N HIS A 103 -25.12 5.01 4.59
CA HIS A 103 -25.22 4.73 6.04
C HIS A 103 -23.90 4.91 6.80
N GLY A 104 -23.01 5.76 6.27
CA GLY A 104 -21.70 6.03 6.84
C GLY A 104 -20.57 5.53 5.95
N GLU A 105 -19.39 5.37 6.54
CA GLU A 105 -18.22 4.90 5.80
C GLU A 105 -18.43 3.48 5.25
N ASP A 106 -18.06 3.29 3.99
CA ASP A 106 -18.18 1.99 3.34
C ASP A 106 -17.12 1.76 2.26
N VAL A 107 -16.60 0.53 2.17
CA VAL A 107 -15.60 0.13 1.18
C VAL A 107 -16.30 -0.33 -0.08
N LYS A 108 -15.91 0.24 -1.23
CA LYS A 108 -16.57 -0.02 -2.51
C LYS A 108 -15.72 -0.88 -3.45
N ASP A 109 -14.77 -1.64 -2.90
CA ASP A 109 -13.98 -2.65 -3.61
C ASP A 109 -14.34 -4.06 -3.12
N TYR A 110 -14.19 -5.07 -4.00
CA TYR A 110 -14.37 -6.46 -3.61
C TYR A 110 -13.04 -7.17 -3.42
N TYR A 111 -12.80 -7.59 -2.20
CA TYR A 111 -11.62 -8.35 -1.80
C TYR A 111 -11.96 -9.28 -0.64
N TYR A 112 -11.20 -10.35 -0.52
CA TYR A 112 -11.46 -11.39 0.47
C TYR A 112 -10.14 -11.87 1.05
N TYR A 113 -9.99 -11.74 2.37
CA TYR A 113 -8.95 -12.42 3.12
C TYR A 113 -9.34 -13.89 3.27
N VAL A 114 -8.65 -14.76 2.54
CA VAL A 114 -9.03 -16.18 2.39
C VAL A 114 -8.35 -17.06 3.43
N ASP A 115 -7.11 -16.74 3.81
CA ASP A 115 -6.37 -17.51 4.80
C ASP A 115 -5.36 -16.64 5.55
N ASN A 116 -5.16 -16.92 6.83
CA ASN A 116 -4.10 -16.34 7.65
C ASN A 116 -3.87 -17.22 8.89
N THR A 117 -2.72 -17.88 8.95
CA THR A 117 -2.32 -18.64 10.15
C THR A 117 -2.02 -17.72 11.34
N PRO A 118 -2.20 -18.15 12.61
CA PRO A 118 -1.89 -17.32 13.79
C PRO A 118 -0.45 -16.77 13.87
N ALA A 119 0.53 -17.46 13.27
CA ALA A 119 1.92 -17.03 13.15
C ALA A 119 2.19 -16.15 11.92
N HIS A 120 1.16 -15.86 11.11
CA HIS A 120 1.28 -15.25 9.79
C HIS A 120 2.30 -15.98 8.90
N SER A 121 2.44 -17.29 9.10
CA SER A 121 3.35 -18.15 8.35
C SER A 121 2.83 -18.41 6.93
N TYR A 122 1.52 -18.32 6.75
CA TYR A 122 0.84 -18.25 5.46
C TYR A 122 -0.29 -17.23 5.53
N MET A 123 -0.42 -16.41 4.48
CA MET A 123 -1.45 -15.39 4.30
C MET A 123 -1.92 -15.38 2.85
N LYS A 124 -3.22 -15.21 2.62
CA LYS A 124 -3.83 -15.19 1.29
C LYS A 124 -4.97 -14.17 1.20
N CYS A 125 -4.92 -13.32 0.18
CA CYS A 125 -5.99 -12.40 -0.20
C CYS A 125 -6.34 -12.61 -1.68
N VAL A 126 -7.61 -12.40 -2.04
CA VAL A 126 -8.06 -12.27 -3.43
C VAL A 126 -8.72 -10.91 -3.60
N TYR A 127 -8.22 -10.12 -4.55
CA TYR A 127 -8.78 -8.82 -4.93
C TYR A 127 -9.41 -8.93 -6.33
N LYS A 128 -10.64 -8.42 -6.47
CA LYS A 128 -11.40 -8.37 -7.73
C LYS A 128 -11.19 -7.02 -8.39
N TYR A 129 -10.25 -6.93 -9.33
CA TYR A 129 -9.93 -5.65 -9.99
C TYR A 129 -10.61 -5.56 -11.37
N PRO A 130 -11.54 -4.62 -11.60
CA PRO A 130 -12.16 -4.44 -12.91
C PRO A 130 -11.15 -4.16 -14.03
N GLN A 131 -11.46 -4.60 -15.25
CA GLN A 131 -10.71 -4.22 -16.45
C GLN A 131 -11.10 -2.85 -17.00
N ARG A 132 -12.25 -2.32 -16.57
CA ARG A 132 -12.76 -0.99 -16.92
C ARG A 132 -12.24 0.06 -15.94
N GLU A 133 -12.36 1.33 -16.32
CA GLU A 133 -12.19 2.44 -15.38
C GLU A 133 -13.10 2.25 -14.17
N PHE A 134 -12.54 2.43 -12.97
CA PHE A 134 -13.28 2.24 -11.74
C PHE A 134 -14.25 3.41 -11.51
N PRO A 135 -15.52 3.18 -11.10
CA PRO A 135 -16.58 4.18 -11.18
C PRO A 135 -16.61 5.10 -9.92
N TYR A 136 -15.47 5.68 -9.56
CA TYR A 136 -15.30 6.49 -8.33
C TYR A 136 -16.37 7.56 -8.16
N ALA A 137 -16.54 8.42 -9.17
CA ALA A 137 -17.46 9.55 -9.10
C ALA A 137 -18.93 9.10 -8.99
N LYS A 138 -19.30 8.01 -9.69
CA LYS A 138 -20.66 7.45 -9.65
C LYS A 138 -20.98 6.89 -8.26
N LEU A 139 -20.03 6.17 -7.66
CA LEU A 139 -20.18 5.62 -6.31
C LEU A 139 -20.39 6.73 -5.28
N VAL A 140 -19.59 7.80 -5.31
CA VAL A 140 -19.74 8.94 -4.39
C VAL A 140 -21.05 9.67 -4.62
N ALA A 141 -21.37 10.02 -5.88
CA ALA A 141 -22.55 10.82 -6.20
C ALA A 141 -23.86 10.11 -5.81
N GLU A 142 -23.97 8.82 -6.13
CA GLU A 142 -25.18 8.05 -5.86
C GLU A 142 -25.36 7.75 -4.36
N ASN A 143 -24.29 7.40 -3.63
CA ASN A 143 -24.40 7.18 -2.19
C ASN A 143 -24.78 8.48 -1.43
N ARG A 144 -24.20 9.63 -1.80
CA ARG A 144 -24.63 10.94 -1.28
C ARG A 144 -26.09 11.25 -1.58
N ARG A 145 -26.55 10.95 -2.81
CA ARG A 145 -27.94 11.21 -3.24
C ARG A 145 -28.96 10.42 -2.41
N ARG A 146 -28.62 9.18 -2.03
CA ARG A 146 -29.50 8.30 -1.24
C ARG A 146 -29.68 8.77 0.20
N GLY A 147 -28.67 9.41 0.79
CA GLY A 147 -28.80 10.19 2.03
C GLY A 147 -29.36 9.41 3.24
N GLY A 148 -29.12 8.11 3.31
CA GLY A 148 -29.61 7.19 4.34
C GLY A 148 -31.06 6.73 4.16
N HIS A 149 -31.70 7.01 3.03
CA HIS A 149 -33.11 6.68 2.79
C HIS A 149 -33.33 5.43 1.93
N ASP A 150 -32.34 5.06 1.12
CA ASP A 150 -32.36 3.90 0.23
C ASP A 150 -31.33 2.84 0.69
N PRO A 151 -31.32 1.61 0.15
CA PRO A 151 -30.21 0.66 0.38
C PRO A 151 -28.85 1.21 -0.07
N GLU A 152 -27.74 0.61 0.37
CA GLU A 152 -26.40 0.96 -0.11
C GLU A 152 -26.28 0.87 -1.64
N TYR A 153 -25.53 1.79 -2.25
CA TYR A 153 -25.16 1.69 -3.66
C TYR A 153 -23.77 1.08 -3.78
N GLU A 154 -23.73 -0.16 -4.26
CA GLU A 154 -22.54 -0.99 -4.29
C GLU A 154 -21.82 -0.97 -5.64
N LEU A 155 -20.56 -1.41 -5.64
CA LEU A 155 -19.79 -1.53 -6.89
C LEU A 155 -20.47 -2.46 -7.90
N MET A 156 -21.12 -3.54 -7.45
CA MET A 156 -21.94 -4.41 -8.31
C MET A 156 -23.06 -3.63 -9.03
N ASP A 157 -23.73 -2.70 -8.35
CA ASP A 157 -24.85 -1.93 -8.90
C ASP A 157 -24.43 -0.94 -10.00
N THR A 158 -23.12 -0.77 -10.20
CA THR A 158 -22.58 0.05 -11.29
C THR A 158 -22.64 -0.63 -12.65
N GLY A 159 -22.81 -1.96 -12.66
CA GLY A 159 -22.72 -2.82 -13.85
C GLY A 159 -21.28 -3.12 -14.28
N ILE A 160 -20.27 -2.75 -13.47
CA ILE A 160 -18.86 -2.92 -13.86
C ILE A 160 -18.46 -4.39 -14.04
N PHE A 161 -19.16 -5.32 -13.38
CA PHE A 161 -18.91 -6.75 -13.44
C PHE A 161 -19.86 -7.53 -14.37
N ASP A 162 -20.84 -6.88 -15.02
CA ASP A 162 -21.90 -7.55 -15.80
C ASP A 162 -21.39 -8.43 -16.95
N ASP A 163 -20.20 -8.12 -17.47
CA ASP A 163 -19.58 -8.81 -18.61
C ASP A 163 -18.45 -9.79 -18.20
N ASP A 164 -18.30 -10.08 -16.90
CA ASP A 164 -17.20 -10.89 -16.34
C ASP A 164 -15.79 -10.34 -16.67
N ARG A 165 -15.67 -9.03 -16.89
CA ARG A 165 -14.42 -8.35 -17.27
C ARG A 165 -13.66 -7.78 -16.08
N TYR A 166 -13.00 -8.67 -15.35
CA TYR A 166 -12.14 -8.32 -14.21
C TYR A 166 -10.96 -9.27 -14.10
N PHE A 167 -10.01 -8.92 -13.23
CA PHE A 167 -8.91 -9.78 -12.81
C PHE A 167 -9.21 -10.31 -11.40
N ASP A 168 -9.04 -11.61 -11.21
CA ASP A 168 -8.78 -12.15 -9.88
C ASP A 168 -7.29 -12.00 -9.60
N VAL A 169 -6.95 -11.12 -8.66
CA VAL A 169 -5.58 -10.96 -8.22
C VAL A 169 -5.43 -11.67 -6.88
N VAL A 170 -4.73 -12.79 -6.88
CA VAL A 170 -4.42 -13.59 -5.70
C VAL A 170 -3.05 -13.15 -5.17
N ILE A 171 -3.02 -12.67 -3.93
CA ILE A 171 -1.81 -12.24 -3.24
C ILE A 171 -1.54 -13.20 -2.08
N GLU A 172 -0.36 -13.81 -2.09
CA GLU A 172 0.04 -14.79 -1.09
C GLU A 172 1.42 -14.49 -0.53
N TYR A 173 1.55 -14.77 0.76
CA TYR A 173 2.80 -14.70 1.50
C TYR A 173 3.00 -16.02 2.23
N ALA A 174 4.19 -16.60 2.10
CA ALA A 174 4.58 -17.81 2.80
C ALA A 174 5.94 -17.61 3.45
N LYS A 175 6.04 -17.87 4.76
CA LYS A 175 7.28 -17.73 5.51
C LYS A 175 8.02 -19.06 5.56
N VAL A 176 9.23 -19.07 5.01
CA VAL A 176 10.18 -20.19 5.18
C VAL A 176 10.78 -20.13 6.59
N THR A 177 11.14 -18.93 7.02
CA THR A 177 11.58 -18.59 8.37
C THR A 177 10.92 -17.28 8.82
N PRO A 178 11.05 -16.86 10.08
CA PRO A 178 10.59 -15.53 10.51
C PRO A 178 11.05 -14.33 9.66
N GLU A 179 12.18 -14.43 8.96
CA GLU A 179 12.78 -13.33 8.19
C GLU A 179 12.85 -13.61 6.67
N ASP A 180 12.36 -14.77 6.23
CA ASP A 180 12.38 -15.19 4.83
C ASP A 180 10.95 -15.44 4.35
N ILE A 181 10.47 -14.55 3.48
CA ILE A 181 9.08 -14.47 3.03
C ILE A 181 9.06 -14.61 1.50
N VAL A 182 8.39 -15.64 1.03
CA VAL A 182 8.06 -15.84 -0.38
C VAL A 182 6.76 -15.11 -0.68
N ILE A 183 6.77 -14.32 -1.74
CA ILE A 183 5.63 -13.53 -2.19
C ILE A 183 5.18 -14.08 -3.54
N ARG A 184 3.88 -14.32 -3.68
CA ARG A 184 3.27 -14.71 -4.97
C ARG A 184 2.10 -13.78 -5.27
N ILE A 185 2.12 -13.22 -6.47
CA ILE A 185 1.01 -12.43 -7.04
C ILE A 185 0.60 -13.14 -8.32
N GLU A 186 -0.62 -13.70 -8.34
CA GLU A 186 -1.20 -14.36 -9.50
C GLU A 186 -2.40 -13.55 -9.99
N ALA A 187 -2.38 -13.10 -11.23
CA ALA A 187 -3.48 -12.37 -11.85
C ALA A 187 -4.17 -13.25 -12.90
N ILE A 188 -5.45 -13.57 -12.68
CA ILE A 188 -6.27 -14.37 -13.58
C ILE A 188 -7.25 -13.44 -14.28
N ASN A 189 -7.08 -13.28 -15.59
CA ASN A 189 -8.06 -12.59 -16.43
C ASN A 189 -9.34 -13.44 -16.53
N ARG A 190 -10.45 -12.95 -15.96
CA ARG A 190 -11.77 -13.61 -16.04
C ARG A 190 -12.54 -13.26 -17.32
N GLY A 191 -12.13 -12.18 -17.99
CA GLY A 191 -12.70 -11.76 -19.26
C GLY A 191 -12.28 -12.67 -20.42
N ARG A 192 -13.07 -12.63 -21.50
CA ARG A 192 -12.83 -13.43 -22.71
C ARG A 192 -11.66 -12.93 -23.56
N GLU A 193 -11.35 -11.65 -23.47
CA GLU A 193 -10.34 -10.99 -24.29
C GLU A 193 -9.07 -10.73 -23.48
N PRO A 194 -7.88 -10.72 -24.12
CA PRO A 194 -6.66 -10.23 -23.49
C PRO A 194 -6.84 -8.81 -22.94
N ALA A 195 -6.38 -8.58 -21.72
CA ALA A 195 -6.45 -7.29 -21.04
C ALA A 195 -5.11 -6.98 -20.37
N ALA A 196 -4.66 -5.73 -20.49
CA ALA A 196 -3.41 -5.29 -19.89
C ALA A 196 -3.57 -5.11 -18.37
N LEU A 197 -2.55 -5.49 -17.62
CA LEU A 197 -2.44 -5.25 -16.20
C LEU A 197 -0.98 -4.96 -15.85
N HIS A 198 -0.73 -3.77 -15.33
CA HIS A 198 0.54 -3.42 -14.72
C HIS A 198 0.51 -3.83 -13.25
N VAL A 199 1.55 -4.52 -12.81
CA VAL A 199 1.75 -4.93 -11.41
C VAL A 199 3.02 -4.27 -10.90
N LEU A 200 2.90 -3.47 -9.85
CA LEU A 200 4.01 -2.71 -9.25
C LEU A 200 4.16 -3.14 -7.78
N PRO A 201 5.07 -4.07 -7.46
CA PRO A 201 5.36 -4.45 -6.08
C PRO A 201 6.10 -3.33 -5.34
N HIS A 202 5.36 -2.46 -4.64
CA HIS A 202 5.95 -1.37 -3.89
C HIS A 202 6.67 -1.89 -2.65
N LEU A 203 7.85 -1.33 -2.39
CA LEU A 203 8.61 -1.48 -1.15
C LEU A 203 8.97 -0.08 -0.65
N TRP A 204 8.57 0.29 0.56
CA TRP A 204 8.85 1.62 1.09
C TRP A 204 9.02 1.65 2.59
N PHE A 205 9.78 2.65 3.04
CA PHE A 205 9.85 2.98 4.45
C PHE A 205 8.75 3.97 4.84
N ARG A 206 8.08 3.75 5.98
CA ARG A 206 7.21 4.77 6.58
C ARG A 206 8.03 6.03 6.84
N ASN A 207 7.48 7.18 6.47
CA ASN A 207 8.17 8.43 6.71
C ASN A 207 8.23 8.74 8.19
N THR A 208 9.41 8.65 8.76
CA THR A 208 9.69 8.94 10.19
C THR A 208 10.66 10.10 10.36
N TRP A 209 11.26 10.57 9.27
CA TRP A 209 12.34 11.54 9.27
C TRP A 209 11.85 12.96 9.00
N SER A 210 10.70 13.17 8.37
CA SER A 210 10.25 14.51 7.93
C SER A 210 9.45 15.30 8.97
N TRP A 211 9.10 14.71 10.12
CA TRP A 211 8.15 15.30 11.08
C TRP A 211 8.80 16.16 12.17
N GLY A 212 10.12 16.12 12.30
CA GLY A 212 10.88 16.95 13.24
C GLY A 212 11.11 18.37 12.73
N ARG A 213 11.64 19.26 13.59
CA ARG A 213 12.07 20.61 13.16
C ARG A 213 13.14 20.57 12.07
N THR A 214 13.99 19.56 12.11
CA THR A 214 15.00 19.25 11.11
C THR A 214 14.80 17.83 10.62
N PRO A 215 14.96 17.55 9.31
CA PRO A 215 14.89 16.19 8.80
C PRO A 215 15.89 15.27 9.50
N GLY A 216 15.43 14.09 9.92
CA GLY A 216 16.27 13.04 10.48
C GLY A 216 17.01 12.24 9.39
N PRO A 217 17.84 11.26 9.79
CA PRO A 217 18.46 10.34 8.85
C PRO A 217 17.41 9.51 8.11
N GLU A 218 17.58 9.40 6.79
CA GLU A 218 16.69 8.60 5.93
C GLU A 218 17.19 7.15 5.81
N PRO A 219 16.29 6.15 5.82
CA PRO A 219 16.64 4.81 5.38
C PRO A 219 16.87 4.81 3.86
N LYS A 220 17.43 3.73 3.33
CA LYS A 220 17.78 3.65 1.91
C LYS A 220 17.19 2.40 1.27
N ILE A 221 16.69 2.55 0.06
CA ILE A 221 16.41 1.50 -0.92
C ILE A 221 17.26 1.77 -2.15
N ALA A 222 17.95 0.76 -2.67
CA ALA A 222 18.80 0.85 -3.86
C ALA A 222 18.86 -0.50 -4.59
N PRO A 223 19.36 -0.55 -5.84
CA PRO A 223 19.62 -1.79 -6.55
C PRO A 223 20.54 -2.72 -5.74
N GLY A 224 20.18 -3.99 -5.67
CA GLY A 224 21.01 -5.07 -5.15
C GLY A 224 21.70 -5.87 -6.26
N PRO A 225 22.26 -7.05 -5.92
CA PRO A 225 22.78 -7.99 -6.91
C PRO A 225 21.73 -8.37 -7.96
N VAL A 226 22.18 -8.53 -9.21
CA VAL A 226 21.35 -9.02 -10.31
C VAL A 226 21.91 -10.34 -10.82
N GLY A 227 21.02 -11.25 -11.23
CA GLY A 227 21.38 -12.53 -11.81
C GLY A 227 20.60 -12.80 -13.09
N PRO A 228 20.85 -13.94 -13.77
CA PRO A 228 20.22 -14.26 -15.05
C PRO A 228 18.70 -14.29 -15.02
N SER A 229 18.10 -14.62 -13.88
CA SER A 229 16.64 -14.78 -13.71
C SER A 229 16.02 -13.80 -12.71
N PHE A 230 16.82 -12.91 -12.10
CA PHE A 230 16.34 -12.04 -11.04
C PHE A 230 17.03 -10.68 -11.02
N LEU A 231 16.28 -9.67 -10.60
CA LEU A 231 16.81 -8.42 -10.07
C LEU A 231 16.54 -8.37 -8.56
N SER A 232 17.21 -7.47 -7.85
CA SER A 232 16.93 -7.26 -6.44
C SER A 232 17.04 -5.81 -6.01
N LEU A 233 16.37 -5.50 -4.90
CA LEU A 233 16.47 -4.24 -4.17
C LEU A 233 17.04 -4.54 -2.79
N VAL A 234 17.97 -3.70 -2.32
CA VAL A 234 18.50 -3.75 -0.97
C VAL A 234 17.97 -2.56 -0.18
N THR A 235 17.39 -2.84 0.99
CA THR A 235 16.92 -1.84 1.94
C THR A 235 17.84 -1.78 3.14
N ASP A 236 18.07 -0.62 3.74
CA ASP A 236 18.86 -0.48 4.96
C ASP A 236 18.38 0.71 5.81
N ASP A 237 17.98 0.42 7.06
CA ASP A 237 17.61 1.41 8.08
C ASP A 237 18.65 1.54 9.20
N SER A 238 19.85 0.96 9.05
CA SER A 238 20.87 0.88 10.12
C SER A 238 21.33 2.25 10.61
N LYS A 239 21.20 3.29 9.79
CA LYS A 239 21.53 4.68 10.11
C LYS A 239 20.36 5.47 10.72
N VAL A 240 19.17 4.89 10.75
CA VAL A 240 17.97 5.52 11.30
C VAL A 240 17.91 5.25 12.80
N GLU A 241 17.57 6.28 13.56
CA GLU A 241 17.33 6.14 14.99
C GLU A 241 16.01 5.42 15.24
N THR A 242 15.98 4.62 16.32
CA THR A 242 14.72 4.05 16.79
C THR A 242 13.74 5.18 17.08
N LEU A 243 12.52 5.06 16.57
CA LEU A 243 11.45 6.01 16.90
C LEU A 243 11.25 6.09 18.41
N GLN A 244 11.12 7.31 18.94
CA GLN A 244 10.89 7.55 20.37
C GLN A 244 9.63 6.87 20.91
N SER A 245 8.63 6.63 20.04
CA SER A 245 7.39 5.92 20.39
C SER A 245 7.56 4.40 20.49
N ILE A 246 8.71 3.84 20.07
CA ILE A 246 9.00 2.42 20.19
C ILE A 246 9.77 2.19 21.49
N PRO A 247 9.27 1.35 22.41
CA PRO A 247 9.85 1.20 23.76
C PRO A 247 11.14 0.37 23.80
N ILE A 248 11.62 -0.10 22.65
CA ILE A 248 12.79 -0.97 22.49
C ILE A 248 13.65 -0.49 21.34
N ILE A 249 14.96 -0.76 21.38
CA ILE A 249 15.81 -0.56 20.20
C ILE A 249 15.31 -1.48 19.09
N TYR A 250 14.86 -0.89 17.98
CA TYR A 250 14.26 -1.63 16.89
C TYR A 250 14.81 -1.15 15.56
N ARG A 251 15.46 -2.08 14.84
CA ARG A 251 16.00 -1.88 13.49
C ARG A 251 15.84 -3.14 12.68
N LEU A 252 15.66 -2.97 11.39
CA LEU A 252 15.49 -4.06 10.44
C LEU A 252 16.84 -4.54 9.88
N GLY A 253 17.79 -3.60 9.74
CA GLY A 253 19.06 -3.81 9.07
C GLY A 253 18.91 -4.04 7.57
N PRO A 254 20.00 -4.46 6.90
CA PRO A 254 19.98 -4.77 5.49
C PRO A 254 19.00 -5.91 5.15
N ARG A 255 18.11 -5.69 4.19
CA ARG A 255 17.19 -6.71 3.66
C ARG A 255 17.16 -6.66 2.14
N THR A 256 16.81 -7.78 1.52
CA THR A 256 16.79 -7.91 0.05
C THR A 256 15.41 -8.35 -0.42
N LEU A 257 14.83 -7.62 -1.36
CA LEU A 257 13.66 -8.05 -2.14
C LEU A 257 14.14 -8.56 -3.50
N TYR A 258 13.80 -9.79 -3.84
CA TYR A 258 14.08 -10.38 -5.16
C TYR A 258 12.83 -10.30 -6.04
N ALA A 259 13.03 -10.02 -7.32
CA ALA A 259 11.98 -9.97 -8.33
C ALA A 259 12.45 -10.60 -9.65
N PRO A 260 11.53 -10.95 -10.57
CA PRO A 260 11.89 -11.44 -11.90
C PRO A 260 12.89 -10.52 -12.62
N GLY A 261 13.84 -11.11 -13.35
CA GLY A 261 14.95 -10.38 -13.97
C GLY A 261 14.57 -9.46 -15.14
N ASP A 262 13.35 -9.60 -15.66
CA ASP A 262 12.76 -8.76 -16.72
C ASP A 262 11.94 -7.58 -16.18
N GLY A 263 11.85 -7.43 -14.85
CA GLY A 263 11.21 -6.28 -14.21
C GLY A 263 12.00 -4.98 -14.40
N VAL A 264 11.33 -3.85 -14.15
CA VAL A 264 11.92 -2.51 -14.22
C VAL A 264 11.91 -1.90 -12.82
N ALA A 265 13.10 -1.76 -12.22
CA ALA A 265 13.24 -1.15 -10.90
C ALA A 265 13.18 0.38 -10.98
N VAL A 266 12.19 0.98 -10.33
CA VAL A 266 11.98 2.44 -10.25
C VAL A 266 12.04 2.94 -8.81
N PHE A 267 12.45 4.19 -8.61
CA PHE A 267 12.78 4.74 -7.28
C PHE A 267 12.16 6.12 -7.07
N THR A 268 11.66 6.36 -5.87
CA THR A 268 11.18 7.66 -5.38
C THR A 268 11.33 7.71 -3.85
N ASN A 269 10.72 8.70 -3.20
CA ASN A 269 10.67 8.78 -1.74
C ASN A 269 9.23 8.71 -1.24
N ASN A 270 9.02 8.14 -0.05
CA ASN A 270 7.77 8.26 0.67
C ASN A 270 7.68 9.65 1.32
N GLU A 271 7.66 10.69 0.49
CA GLU A 271 7.60 12.10 0.88
C GLU A 271 6.29 12.71 0.39
N THR A 272 5.67 13.55 1.21
CA THR A 272 4.44 14.24 0.80
C THR A 272 4.71 15.13 -0.41
N ASN A 273 3.85 15.05 -1.42
CA ASN A 273 3.77 16.02 -2.50
C ASN A 273 3.12 17.31 -1.95
N GLN A 274 3.96 18.19 -1.44
CA GLN A 274 3.61 19.42 -0.72
C GLN A 274 2.70 20.35 -1.52
N PRO A 275 3.00 20.71 -2.79
CA PRO A 275 2.09 21.53 -3.60
C PRO A 275 0.71 20.89 -3.81
N ARG A 276 0.66 19.56 -3.98
CA ARG A 276 -0.60 18.85 -4.24
C ARG A 276 -1.47 18.72 -2.98
N VAL A 277 -0.85 18.50 -1.83
CA VAL A 277 -1.57 18.24 -0.56
C VAL A 277 -1.94 19.53 0.17
N PHE A 278 -1.06 20.52 0.17
CA PHE A 278 -1.25 21.77 0.95
C PHE A 278 -1.48 23.01 0.08
N GLY A 279 -1.40 22.85 -1.24
CA GLY A 279 -1.71 23.91 -2.21
C GLY A 279 -0.53 24.83 -2.53
N PRO A 280 -0.81 25.93 -3.26
CA PRO A 280 0.21 26.86 -3.73
C PRO A 280 1.03 27.47 -2.59
N GLY A 281 2.35 27.56 -2.77
CA GLY A 281 3.28 28.12 -1.77
C GLY A 281 3.97 27.08 -0.88
N HIS A 282 3.57 25.81 -0.98
CA HIS A 282 4.27 24.68 -0.37
C HIS A 282 5.23 24.04 -1.38
N PHE A 283 6.44 23.66 -0.95
CA PHE A 283 7.49 23.16 -1.83
C PHE A 283 8.01 21.81 -1.38
N ASN A 284 8.28 20.93 -2.35
CA ASN A 284 8.90 19.64 -2.07
C ASN A 284 10.39 19.82 -1.78
N ARG A 285 10.94 19.04 -0.82
CA ARG A 285 12.40 18.96 -0.59
C ARG A 285 13.15 18.32 -1.76
N THR A 286 12.44 17.49 -2.53
CA THR A 286 12.94 16.69 -3.64
C THR A 286 11.85 16.57 -4.71
N PRO A 287 12.16 16.50 -6.01
CA PRO A 287 11.15 16.27 -7.04
C PRO A 287 10.53 14.85 -6.97
N TYR A 288 11.19 13.90 -6.30
CA TYR A 288 10.77 12.50 -6.20
C TYR A 288 9.98 12.27 -4.91
N VAL A 289 8.66 12.33 -5.00
CA VAL A 289 7.69 12.25 -3.90
C VAL A 289 6.78 11.03 -4.01
N LYS A 290 5.91 10.80 -3.01
CA LYS A 290 5.17 9.55 -2.79
C LYS A 290 4.34 9.09 -3.99
N ASP A 291 3.73 10.02 -4.71
CA ASP A 291 2.86 9.78 -5.87
C ASP A 291 3.61 9.74 -7.21
N SER A 292 4.95 9.75 -7.22
CA SER A 292 5.72 9.81 -8.48
C SER A 292 5.50 8.58 -9.37
N PHE A 293 5.22 7.40 -8.80
CA PHE A 293 4.89 6.22 -9.63
C PHE A 293 3.56 6.39 -10.37
N HIS A 294 2.57 7.02 -9.73
CA HIS A 294 1.30 7.37 -10.38
C HIS A 294 1.55 8.37 -11.51
N ARG A 295 2.24 9.48 -11.22
CA ARG A 295 2.50 10.55 -12.20
C ARG A 295 3.35 10.08 -13.37
N TRP A 296 4.33 9.22 -13.12
CA TRP A 296 5.14 8.63 -14.17
C TRP A 296 4.36 7.66 -15.06
N LEU A 297 3.63 6.71 -14.47
CA LEU A 297 2.97 5.65 -15.23
C LEU A 297 1.71 6.13 -15.95
N ILE A 298 0.94 7.02 -15.30
CA ILE A 298 -0.39 7.43 -15.77
C ILE A 298 -0.33 8.80 -16.46
N ASP A 299 0.34 9.78 -15.84
CA ASP A 299 0.40 11.15 -16.39
C ASP A 299 1.58 11.34 -17.37
N GLY A 300 2.51 10.38 -17.42
CA GLY A 300 3.68 10.42 -18.30
C GLY A 300 4.77 11.40 -17.85
N GLU A 301 4.78 11.81 -16.57
CA GLU A 301 5.76 12.75 -16.03
C GLU A 301 7.13 12.09 -15.79
N ASP A 302 8.22 12.78 -16.14
CA ASP A 302 9.59 12.37 -15.78
C ASP A 302 9.91 12.72 -14.31
N CYS A 303 9.37 11.90 -13.40
CA CYS A 303 9.45 12.13 -11.95
C CYS A 303 9.97 10.93 -11.14
N ILE A 304 10.62 9.97 -11.81
CA ILE A 304 11.33 8.86 -11.17
C ILE A 304 12.76 9.30 -10.85
N ASN A 305 13.32 8.85 -9.72
CA ASN A 305 14.68 9.21 -9.32
C ASN A 305 15.73 8.50 -10.21
N PRO A 306 16.45 9.22 -11.10
CA PRO A 306 17.46 8.62 -11.97
C PRO A 306 18.69 8.15 -11.19
N GLY A 307 18.88 8.63 -9.95
CA GLY A 307 19.93 8.18 -9.05
C GLY A 307 19.74 6.75 -8.52
N ARG A 308 18.60 6.10 -8.83
CA ARG A 308 18.26 4.73 -8.42
C ARG A 308 18.44 4.51 -6.91
N ILE A 309 17.92 5.45 -6.14
CA ILE A 309 17.98 5.47 -4.68
C ILE A 309 16.75 6.18 -4.14
N GLY A 310 16.25 5.77 -2.98
CA GLY A 310 15.22 6.52 -2.29
C GLY A 310 14.68 5.77 -1.08
N THR A 311 13.53 6.22 -0.58
CA THR A 311 12.81 5.55 0.52
C THR A 311 11.58 4.76 0.05
N LYS A 312 11.26 4.79 -1.25
CA LYS A 312 10.21 4.00 -1.90
C LYS A 312 10.71 3.49 -3.26
N ALA A 313 10.45 2.23 -3.58
CA ALA A 313 10.80 1.58 -4.84
C ALA A 313 9.66 0.68 -5.33
N ALA A 314 9.69 0.32 -6.61
CA ALA A 314 8.82 -0.69 -7.23
C ALA A 314 9.61 -1.52 -8.24
#